data_AF-A0A843BTC9-F1
#
_entry.id   AF-A0A843BTC9-F1
#
_cell.length_a   1.000
_cell.length_b   1.000
_cell.length_c   1.000
_cell.angle_alpha   90.00
_cell.angle_beta   90.00
_cell.angle_gamma   90.00
#
_symmetry.space_group_name_H-M   'P 1'
#
loop_
_entity.id
_entity.type
_entity.pdbx_description
1 polymer ?
#
loop_
_entity_poly.entity_id
_entity_poly.type
_entity_poly.pdbx_seq_one_letter_code
_entity_poly.pdbx_strand_id
1 'polypeptide(L)'
;MHKAEQLIITSLFGSVIFITRVFVPPPIDKLLIVVDAIFLVLGALFLKKWGATSVGAVGGVLTGLWRPAVPFSFVFIFIYGILIDISLYGFKVKATNEGVNQNRLIISLSLSTALIAIISYYSTSIGLNIIINNQILEIMVLIMGPISGVVAGYASSYLWNKYLRNINIDT
;
A
#
# COMPACT_ATOMS: atom_id res chain seq x y z
N MET A 1 -8.54 -1.42 21.34
CA MET A 1 -8.91 -0.60 20.16
C MET A 1 -10.43 -0.52 19.96
N HIS A 2 -10.99 0.66 20.21
CA HIS A 2 -12.41 0.93 19.98
C HIS A 2 -12.70 1.11 18.48
N LYS A 3 -13.93 0.79 18.05
CA LYS A 3 -14.37 0.94 16.64
C LYS A 3 -14.11 2.35 16.08
N ALA A 4 -14.19 3.38 16.93
CA ALA A 4 -13.95 4.77 16.55
C ALA A 4 -12.48 5.03 16.17
N GLU A 5 -11.51 4.52 16.93
CA GLU A 5 -10.08 4.70 16.64
C GLU A 5 -9.69 4.02 15.33
N GLN A 6 -10.29 2.84 15.08
CA GLN A 6 -10.10 2.11 13.83
C GLN A 6 -10.56 2.92 12.63
N LEU A 7 -11.74 3.54 12.75
CA LEU A 7 -12.29 4.42 11.72
C LEU A 7 -11.40 5.65 11.51
N ILE A 8 -10.90 6.28 12.58
CA ILE A 8 -10.03 7.46 12.49
C ILE A 8 -8.73 7.12 11.76
N ILE A 9 -8.04 6.04 12.13
CA ILE A 9 -6.78 5.64 11.49
C ILE A 9 -7.01 5.28 10.03
N THR A 10 -8.07 4.51 9.76
CA THR A 10 -8.44 4.11 8.39
C THR A 10 -8.74 5.33 7.52
N SER A 11 -9.50 6.28 8.05
CA SER A 11 -9.87 7.52 7.36
C SER A 11 -8.66 8.44 7.16
N LEU A 12 -7.81 8.60 8.17
CA LEU A 12 -6.63 9.45 8.10
C LEU A 12 -5.65 8.94 7.05
N PHE A 13 -5.25 7.66 7.14
CA PHE A 13 -4.31 7.07 6.18
C PHE A 13 -4.91 6.99 4.78
N GLY A 14 -6.19 6.63 4.66
CA GLY A 14 -6.89 6.64 3.38
C GLY A 14 -6.94 8.03 2.74
N SER A 15 -7.14 9.08 3.55
CA SER A 15 -7.16 10.47 3.07
C SER A 15 -5.78 10.95 2.60
N VAL A 16 -4.70 10.55 3.29
CA VAL A 16 -3.34 10.89 2.84
C VAL A 16 -3.04 10.24 1.48
N ILE A 17 -3.41 8.96 1.32
CA ILE A 17 -3.27 8.25 0.05
C ILE A 17 -4.13 8.87 -1.06
N PHE A 18 -5.32 9.37 -0.72
CA PHE A 18 -6.13 10.13 -1.66
C PHE A 18 -5.41 11.39 -2.15
N ILE A 19 -4.88 12.20 -1.22
CA ILE A 19 -4.18 13.44 -1.53
C ILE A 19 -2.99 13.18 -2.45
N THR A 20 -2.16 12.17 -2.17
CA THR A 20 -1.00 11.83 -3.01
C THR A 20 -1.40 11.48 -4.44
N ARG A 21 -2.57 10.84 -4.63
CA ARG A 21 -3.09 10.47 -5.95
C ARG A 21 -3.83 11.59 -6.67
N VAL A 22 -4.45 12.53 -5.96
CA VAL A 22 -5.16 13.67 -6.59
C VAL A 22 -4.19 14.59 -7.33
N PHE A 23 -3.00 14.84 -6.75
CA PHE A 23 -2.03 15.77 -7.31
C PHE A 23 -1.14 15.15 -8.40
N VAL A 24 -1.11 13.83 -8.55
CA VAL A 24 -0.28 13.15 -9.55
C VAL A 24 -1.14 12.45 -10.60
N PRO A 25 -1.07 12.81 -11.88
CA PRO A 25 -1.83 12.15 -12.94
C PRO A 25 -1.26 10.74 -13.24
N PRO A 26 -2.10 9.79 -13.68
CA PRO A 26 -1.61 8.50 -14.17
C PRO A 26 -0.77 8.71 -15.44
N PRO A 27 0.34 7.98 -15.66
CA PRO A 27 0.86 6.83 -14.89
C PRO A 27 1.91 7.21 -13.83
N ILE A 28 2.17 8.50 -13.62
CA ILE A 28 3.19 9.02 -12.67
C ILE A 28 2.79 8.69 -11.22
N ASP A 29 1.49 8.55 -10.95
CA ASP A 29 0.94 8.12 -9.67
C ASP A 29 1.50 6.75 -9.23
N LYS A 30 1.87 5.88 -10.17
CA LYS A 30 2.51 4.58 -9.90
C LYS A 30 3.94 4.73 -9.33
N LEU A 31 4.60 5.88 -9.52
CA LEU A 31 5.91 6.15 -8.92
C LEU A 31 5.81 6.45 -7.42
N LEU A 32 4.64 6.92 -6.96
CA LEU A 32 4.37 7.18 -5.54
C LEU A 32 3.89 5.95 -4.78
N ILE A 33 4.00 4.75 -5.37
CA ILE A 33 3.60 3.49 -4.73
C ILE A 33 4.28 3.27 -3.38
N VAL A 34 5.49 3.82 -3.20
CA VAL A 34 6.23 3.80 -1.92
C VAL A 34 5.42 4.47 -0.81
N VAL A 35 4.80 5.61 -1.09
CA VAL A 35 4.04 6.37 -0.09
C VAL A 35 2.78 5.60 0.28
N ASP A 36 2.04 5.10 -0.72
CA ASP A 36 0.87 4.25 -0.52
C ASP A 36 1.21 3.01 0.33
N ALA A 37 2.33 2.35 -0.01
CA ALA A 37 2.82 1.17 0.70
C ALA A 37 3.07 1.43 2.19
N ILE A 38 3.67 2.57 2.52
CA ILE A 38 3.95 2.96 3.91
C ILE A 38 2.64 3.11 4.69
N PHE A 39 1.69 3.89 4.17
CA PHE A 39 0.42 4.13 4.88
C PHE A 39 -0.46 2.88 4.96
N LEU A 40 -0.49 2.05 3.91
CA LEU A 40 -1.21 0.78 3.92
C LEU A 40 -0.64 -0.18 4.97
N VAL A 41 0.69 -0.35 5.01
CA VAL A 41 1.30 -1.27 5.96
C VAL A 41 1.22 -0.77 7.40
N LEU A 42 1.36 0.54 7.62
CA LEU A 42 1.13 1.13 8.94
C LEU A 42 -0.32 0.91 9.38
N GLY A 43 -1.29 1.07 8.46
CA GLY A 43 -2.68 0.70 8.68
C GLY A 43 -2.85 -0.75 9.12
N ALA A 44 -2.21 -1.70 8.44
CA ALA A 44 -2.21 -3.11 8.82
C ALA A 44 -1.51 -3.42 10.15
N LEU A 45 -0.49 -2.65 10.54
CA LEU A 45 0.18 -2.83 11.82
C LEU A 45 -0.66 -2.28 12.99
N PHE A 46 -1.35 -1.16 12.79
CA PHE A 46 -2.27 -0.60 13.79
C PHE A 46 -3.58 -1.40 13.91
N LEU A 47 -4.11 -1.91 12.80
CA LEU A 47 -5.39 -2.62 12.76
C LEU A 47 -5.17 -4.13 12.73
N LYS A 48 -5.63 -4.83 13.77
CA LYS A 48 -5.36 -6.27 13.98
C LYS A 48 -5.81 -7.21 12.84
N LYS A 49 -6.82 -6.83 12.03
CA LYS A 49 -7.33 -7.63 10.89
C LYS A 49 -7.69 -6.70 9.73
N TRP A 50 -7.22 -7.01 8.53
CA TRP A 50 -7.56 -6.34 7.26
C TRP A 50 -7.33 -4.83 7.27
N GLY A 51 -6.24 -4.39 7.92
CA GLY A 51 -5.97 -2.97 8.11
C GLY A 51 -5.56 -2.27 6.83
N ALA A 52 -4.66 -2.87 6.06
CA ALA A 52 -4.24 -2.30 4.77
C ALA A 52 -5.42 -2.29 3.80
N THR A 53 -6.23 -3.35 3.77
CA THR A 53 -7.42 -3.43 2.91
C THR A 53 -8.44 -2.34 3.25
N SER A 54 -8.66 -2.07 4.53
CA SER A 54 -9.60 -1.04 4.98
C SER A 54 -9.11 0.36 4.59
N VAL A 55 -7.82 0.64 4.79
CA VAL A 55 -7.18 1.90 4.38
C VAL A 55 -7.23 2.06 2.86
N GLY A 56 -6.94 1.00 2.13
CA GLY A 56 -7.01 0.94 0.67
C GLY A 56 -8.43 1.15 0.15
N ALA A 57 -9.45 0.59 0.80
CA ALA A 57 -10.85 0.80 0.44
C ALA A 57 -11.23 2.28 0.58
N VAL A 58 -10.91 2.91 1.70
CA VAL A 58 -11.20 4.34 1.91
C VAL A 58 -10.44 5.20 0.91
N GLY A 59 -9.12 5.07 0.83
CA GLY A 59 -8.31 5.87 -0.10
C GLY A 59 -8.70 5.66 -1.57
N GLY A 60 -9.07 4.43 -1.93
CA GLY A 60 -9.55 4.10 -3.26
C GLY A 60 -10.92 4.70 -3.57
N VAL A 61 -11.88 4.64 -2.65
CA VAL A 61 -13.22 5.22 -2.85
C VAL A 61 -13.10 6.74 -3.02
N LEU A 62 -12.34 7.42 -2.16
CA LEU A 62 -12.11 8.86 -2.30
C LEU A 62 -11.48 9.18 -3.66
N THR A 63 -10.48 8.39 -4.09
CA THR A 63 -9.83 8.59 -5.39
C THR A 63 -10.77 8.35 -6.57
N GLY A 64 -11.59 7.30 -6.50
CA GLY A 64 -12.55 6.95 -7.55
C GLY A 64 -13.67 7.98 -7.72
N LEU A 65 -14.16 8.54 -6.61
CA LEU A 65 -15.15 9.62 -6.63
C LEU A 65 -14.57 10.91 -7.25
N TRP A 66 -13.29 11.20 -7.04
CA TRP A 66 -12.63 12.38 -7.60
C TRP A 66 -12.23 12.22 -9.07
N ARG A 67 -11.86 11.00 -9.50
CA ARG A 67 -11.50 10.69 -10.89
C ARG A 67 -12.43 9.63 -11.50
N PRO A 68 -13.68 9.99 -11.88
CA PRO A 68 -14.62 9.06 -12.48
C PRO A 68 -14.11 8.45 -13.80
N ALA A 69 -13.22 9.15 -14.49
CA ALA A 69 -12.63 8.71 -15.75
C ALA A 69 -11.65 7.53 -15.63
N VAL A 70 -11.20 7.17 -14.42
CA VAL A 70 -10.22 6.08 -14.19
C VAL A 70 -10.71 5.14 -13.07
N PRO A 71 -11.80 4.38 -13.30
CA PRO A 71 -12.43 3.54 -12.28
C PRO A 71 -11.48 2.45 -11.73
N PHE A 72 -10.45 2.08 -12.49
CA PHE A 72 -9.48 1.06 -12.09
C PHE A 72 -8.53 1.49 -10.96
N SER A 73 -8.34 2.81 -10.74
CA SER A 73 -7.45 3.29 -9.68
C SER A 73 -7.92 2.88 -8.29
N PHE A 74 -9.24 2.79 -8.06
CA PHE A 74 -9.83 2.21 -6.85
C PHE A 74 -9.48 0.72 -6.71
N VAL A 75 -9.66 -0.04 -7.80
CA VAL A 75 -9.46 -1.49 -7.79
C VAL A 75 -8.02 -1.83 -7.46
N PHE A 76 -7.04 -1.14 -8.06
CA PHE A 76 -5.62 -1.41 -7.79
C PHE A 76 -5.23 -1.14 -6.35
N ILE A 77 -5.72 -0.05 -5.74
CA ILE A 77 -5.34 0.27 -4.36
C ILE A 77 -6.00 -0.65 -3.35
N PHE A 78 -7.23 -1.08 -3.64
CA PHE A 78 -7.94 -2.07 -2.86
C PHE A 78 -7.23 -3.43 -2.92
N ILE A 79 -6.90 -3.90 -4.13
CA ILE A 79 -6.11 -5.12 -4.34
C ILE A 79 -4.74 -5.00 -3.65
N TYR A 80 -4.12 -3.82 -3.68
CA TYR A 80 -2.84 -3.61 -3.01
C TYR A 80 -2.94 -3.82 -1.49
N GLY A 81 -3.98 -3.26 -0.87
CA GLY A 81 -4.26 -3.49 0.55
C GLY A 81 -4.43 -4.96 0.89
N ILE A 82 -5.16 -5.72 0.05
CA ILE A 82 -5.33 -7.17 0.20
C ILE A 82 -3.99 -7.90 0.10
N LEU A 83 -3.18 -7.59 -0.91
CA LEU A 83 -1.86 -8.19 -1.11
C LEU A 83 -0.96 -7.99 0.10
N ILE A 84 -0.96 -6.78 0.67
CA ILE A 84 -0.21 -6.44 1.88
C ILE A 84 -0.72 -7.27 3.07
N ASP A 85 -2.03 -7.28 3.35
CA ASP A 85 -2.59 -8.02 4.48
C ASP A 85 -2.29 -9.53 4.37
N ILE A 86 -2.44 -10.12 3.18
CA ILE A 86 -2.13 -11.53 2.91
C ILE A 86 -0.63 -11.80 3.10
N SER A 87 0.24 -10.93 2.59
CA SER A 87 1.69 -11.10 2.72
C SER A 87 2.14 -10.99 4.16
N LEU A 88 1.66 -9.99 4.91
CA LEU A 88 1.95 -9.85 6.34
C LEU A 88 1.50 -11.08 7.13
N TYR A 89 0.31 -11.62 6.81
CA TYR A 89 -0.18 -12.84 7.41
C TYR A 89 0.71 -14.05 7.06
N GLY A 90 1.06 -14.24 5.78
CA GLY A 90 1.88 -15.33 5.29
C GLY A 90 3.30 -15.35 5.88
N PHE A 91 3.94 -14.19 5.96
CA PHE A 91 5.27 -14.03 6.57
C PHE A 91 5.22 -13.89 8.11
N LYS A 92 4.02 -13.98 8.71
CA LYS A 92 3.79 -13.88 10.16
C LYS A 92 4.40 -12.60 10.74
N VAL A 93 4.23 -11.48 10.04
CA VAL A 93 4.62 -10.16 10.52
C VAL A 93 3.63 -9.73 11.59
N LYS A 94 4.14 -9.42 12.78
CA LYS A 94 3.34 -8.96 13.91
C LYS A 94 4.00 -7.73 14.51
N ALA A 95 3.18 -6.75 14.85
CA ALA A 95 3.58 -5.68 15.76
C ALA A 95 3.63 -6.25 17.19
N THR A 96 4.78 -6.18 17.83
CA THR A 96 4.95 -6.51 19.25
C THR A 96 5.48 -5.30 20.02
N ASN A 97 5.46 -5.36 21.35
CA ASN A 97 6.06 -4.35 22.23
C ASN A 97 7.59 -4.23 22.02
N GLU A 98 8.23 -5.23 21.44
CA GLU A 98 9.65 -5.19 21.07
C GLU A 98 9.88 -4.58 19.68
N GLY A 99 8.83 -4.47 18.86
CA GLY A 99 8.84 -3.83 17.54
C GLY A 99 8.34 -4.77 16.45
N VAL A 100 8.53 -4.37 15.21
CA VAL A 100 8.27 -5.19 14.02
C VAL A 100 9.59 -5.69 13.47
N ASN A 101 9.63 -6.97 13.12
CA ASN A 101 10.77 -7.56 12.44
C ASN A 101 10.93 -6.93 11.05
N GLN A 102 11.95 -6.09 10.91
CA GLN A 102 12.24 -5.33 9.71
C GLN A 102 12.41 -6.22 8.47
N ASN A 103 13.15 -7.33 8.57
CA ASN A 103 13.44 -8.19 7.42
C ASN A 103 12.16 -8.85 6.89
N ARG A 104 11.30 -9.34 7.79
CA ARG A 104 10.01 -9.93 7.39
C ARG A 104 9.08 -8.89 6.77
N LEU A 105 9.07 -7.67 7.32
CA LEU A 105 8.28 -6.57 6.79
C LEU A 105 8.74 -6.18 5.38
N ILE A 106 10.05 -6.01 5.18
CA ILE A 106 10.66 -5.72 3.87
C ILE A 106 10.29 -6.80 2.85
N ILE A 107 10.48 -8.08 3.17
CA ILE A 107 10.18 -9.17 2.23
C ILE A 107 8.67 -9.18 1.87
N SER A 108 7.79 -8.99 2.86
CA SER A 108 6.34 -8.97 2.66
C SER A 108 5.91 -7.83 1.73
N LEU A 109 6.44 -6.62 1.96
CA LEU A 109 6.15 -5.46 1.13
C LEU A 109 6.76 -5.61 -0.25
N SER A 110 8.02 -6.02 -0.39
CA SER A 110 8.65 -6.23 -1.69
C SER A 110 7.85 -7.18 -2.57
N LEU A 111 7.36 -8.29 -2.00
CA LEU A 111 6.51 -9.24 -2.73
C LEU A 111 5.18 -8.60 -3.14
N SER A 112 4.49 -7.94 -2.21
CA SER A 112 3.20 -7.28 -2.49
C SER A 112 3.32 -6.19 -3.56
N THR A 113 4.40 -5.42 -3.48
CA THR A 113 4.66 -4.27 -4.35
C THR A 113 5.07 -4.73 -5.75
N ALA A 114 5.84 -5.81 -5.84
CA ALA A 114 6.13 -6.47 -7.12
C ALA A 114 4.85 -6.99 -7.79
N LEU A 115 4.01 -7.72 -7.05
CA LEU A 115 2.78 -8.29 -7.57
C LEU A 115 1.82 -7.21 -8.05
N ILE A 116 1.59 -6.16 -7.26
CA ILE A 116 0.68 -5.09 -7.68
C ILE A 116 1.24 -4.30 -8.86
N ALA A 117 2.56 -4.12 -8.95
CA ALA A 117 3.19 -3.43 -10.07
C ALA A 117 2.97 -4.23 -11.37
N ILE A 118 3.15 -5.55 -11.32
CA ILE A 118 2.88 -6.47 -12.43
C ILE A 118 1.39 -6.44 -12.82
N ILE A 119 0.48 -6.63 -11.85
CA ILE A 119 -0.97 -6.62 -12.08
C ILE A 119 -1.39 -5.28 -12.71
N SER A 120 -0.95 -4.17 -12.13
CA SER A 120 -1.30 -2.83 -12.60
C SER A 120 -0.73 -2.53 -13.99
N TYR A 121 0.47 -3.04 -14.31
CA TYR A 121 1.06 -2.90 -15.64
C TYR A 121 0.26 -3.68 -16.68
N TYR A 122 0.09 -5.00 -16.48
CA TYR A 122 -0.63 -5.86 -17.43
C TYR A 122 -2.09 -5.45 -17.63
N SER A 123 -2.79 -5.05 -16.57
CA SER A 123 -4.16 -4.54 -16.70
C SER A 123 -4.24 -3.25 -17.50
N THR A 124 -3.23 -2.37 -17.40
CA THR A 124 -3.22 -1.10 -18.16
C THR A 124 -2.78 -1.30 -19.62
N SER A 125 -1.82 -2.21 -19.86
CA SER A 125 -1.28 -2.48 -21.21
C SER A 125 -2.21 -3.36 -22.04
N ILE A 126 -2.64 -4.51 -21.51
CA ILE A 126 -3.48 -5.49 -22.24
C ILE A 126 -4.96 -5.13 -22.13
N GLY A 127 -5.41 -4.73 -20.94
CA GLY A 127 -6.84 -4.50 -20.68
C GLY A 127 -7.37 -3.20 -21.26
N LEU A 128 -6.57 -2.13 -21.28
CA LEU A 128 -7.03 -0.79 -21.66
C LEU A 128 -6.28 -0.21 -22.87
N ASN A 129 -5.21 -0.84 -23.36
CA ASN A 129 -4.36 -0.35 -24.44
C ASN A 129 -3.87 1.11 -24.24
N ILE A 130 -3.80 1.59 -22.99
CA ILE A 130 -3.40 2.98 -22.67
C ILE A 130 -1.87 3.14 -22.76
N ILE A 131 -1.14 2.08 -22.44
CA ILE A 131 0.33 2.07 -22.44
C ILE A 131 0.81 1.16 -23.56
N ILE A 132 1.65 1.71 -24.45
CA ILE A 132 2.31 0.94 -25.51
C ILE A 132 3.21 -0.10 -24.85
N ASN A 133 2.97 -1.37 -25.17
CA ASN A 133 3.75 -2.47 -24.62
C ASN A 133 5.21 -2.34 -25.09
N ASN A 134 6.12 -2.09 -24.16
CA ASN A 134 7.55 -1.95 -24.43
C ASN A 134 8.32 -2.74 -23.37
N GLN A 135 9.25 -3.59 -23.83
CA GLN A 135 10.11 -4.42 -22.97
C GLN A 135 10.86 -3.60 -21.92
N ILE A 136 11.25 -2.36 -22.24
CA ILE A 136 11.92 -1.46 -21.29
C ILE A 136 11.01 -1.14 -20.10
N LEU A 137 9.73 -0.87 -20.35
CA LEU A 137 8.78 -0.51 -19.30
C LEU A 137 8.42 -1.70 -18.42
N GLU A 138 8.35 -2.90 -19.00
CA GLU A 138 8.15 -4.16 -18.28
C GLU A 138 9.32 -4.45 -17.32
N ILE A 139 10.57 -4.31 -17.81
CA ILE A 139 11.77 -4.45 -16.97
C ILE A 139 11.78 -3.40 -15.85
N MET A 140 11.41 -2.15 -16.16
CA MET A 140 11.32 -1.10 -15.14
C MET A 140 10.27 -1.41 -14.07
N VAL A 141 9.09 -1.89 -14.45
CA VAL A 141 8.04 -2.30 -13.50
C VAL A 141 8.53 -3.45 -12.60
N LEU A 142 9.20 -4.44 -13.19
CA LEU A 142 9.72 -5.60 -12.47
C LEU A 142 10.80 -5.23 -11.46
N ILE A 143 11.60 -4.19 -11.74
CA ILE A 143 12.67 -3.72 -10.85
C ILE A 143 12.14 -2.69 -9.83
N MET A 144 11.38 -1.70 -10.28
CA MET A 144 10.92 -0.59 -9.44
C MET A 144 9.87 -1.01 -8.42
N GLY A 145 9.02 -2.01 -8.73
CA GLY A 145 8.06 -2.56 -7.79
C GLY A 145 8.72 -3.10 -6.52
N PRO A 146 9.62 -4.09 -6.61
CA PRO A 146 10.38 -4.60 -5.48
C PRO A 146 11.21 -3.54 -4.76
N ILE A 147 11.94 -2.66 -5.49
CA ILE A 147 12.74 -1.59 -4.88
C ILE A 147 11.85 -0.69 -4.01
N SER A 148 10.70 -0.30 -4.53
CA SER A 148 9.72 0.51 -3.80
C SER A 148 9.24 -0.19 -2.54
N GLY A 149 8.99 -1.50 -2.62
CA GLY A 149 8.61 -2.32 -1.46
C GLY A 149 9.72 -2.45 -0.41
N VAL A 150 10.99 -2.53 -0.83
CA VAL A 150 12.14 -2.52 0.09
C VAL A 150 12.21 -1.20 0.84
N VAL A 151 12.14 -0.08 0.11
CA VAL A 151 12.19 1.27 0.68
C VAL A 151 11.02 1.48 1.63
N ALA A 152 9.80 1.14 1.21
CA ALA A 152 8.61 1.26 2.04
C ALA A 152 8.66 0.38 3.29
N GLY A 153 9.15 -0.86 3.17
CA GLY A 153 9.30 -1.76 4.30
C GLY A 153 10.36 -1.30 5.29
N TYR A 154 11.49 -0.78 4.80
CA TYR A 154 12.50 -0.16 5.65
C TYR A 154 11.94 1.07 6.38
N ALA A 155 11.33 2.00 5.63
CA ALA A 155 10.76 3.22 6.19
C ALA A 155 9.68 2.92 7.23
N SER A 156 8.77 1.98 6.93
CA SER A 156 7.68 1.62 7.82
C SER A 156 8.15 0.90 9.09
N SER A 157 9.13 -0.01 8.97
CA SER A 157 9.71 -0.67 10.16
C SER A 157 10.47 0.33 11.03
N TYR A 158 11.20 1.27 10.42
CA TYR A 158 11.88 2.33 11.15
C TYR A 158 10.89 3.26 11.88
N LEU A 159 9.85 3.73 11.17
CA LEU A 159 8.78 4.56 11.76
C LEU A 159 8.09 3.82 12.90
N TRP A 160 7.77 2.54 12.69
CA TRP A 160 7.14 1.71 13.72
C TRP A 160 8.03 1.59 14.96
N ASN A 161 9.25 1.09 14.78
CA ASN A 161 10.14 0.76 15.90
C ASN A 161 10.60 1.99 16.67
N LYS A 162 10.73 3.14 16.00
CA LYS A 162 11.23 4.37 16.61
C LYS A 162 10.16 5.26 17.23
N TYR A 163 9.01 5.42 16.56
CA TYR A 163 8.02 6.44 16.94
C TYR A 163 6.67 5.85 17.33
N LEU A 164 6.24 4.76 16.69
CA LEU A 164 4.87 4.28 16.81
C LEU A 164 4.71 3.10 17.78
N ARG A 165 5.79 2.40 18.12
CA ARG A 165 5.78 1.23 19.02
C ARG A 165 5.21 1.53 20.41
N ASN A 166 5.41 2.76 20.90
CA ASN A 166 4.94 3.20 22.21
C ASN A 166 3.53 3.79 22.17
N ILE A 167 2.95 3.93 20.98
CA ILE A 167 1.54 4.29 20.84
C ILE A 167 0.76 3.01 21.13
N ASN A 168 0.71 2.67 22.42
CA ASN A 168 -0.10 1.60 22.94
C ASN A 168 -1.55 2.08 22.85
N ILE A 169 -2.23 1.75 21.75
CA ILE A 169 -3.68 1.90 21.68
C ILE A 169 -4.21 0.72 22.48
N ASP A 170 -4.42 0.94 23.77
CA ASP A 170 -4.72 -0.09 24.76
C ASP A 170 -5.72 -1.13 24.20
N THR A 171 -5.27 -2.39 24.32
CA THR A 171 -5.98 -3.59 23.90
C THR A 171 -7.14 -3.88 24.81
#